data_AF-A0A7S9WRR7-F1
#
_entry.id   AF-A0A7S9WRR7-F1
#
_cell.length_a   1.000
_cell.length_b   1.000
_cell.length_c   1.000
_cell.angle_alpha   90.00
_cell.angle_beta   90.00
_cell.angle_gamma   90.00
#
_symmetry.space_group_name_H-M   'P 1'
#
loop_
_entity.id
_entity.type
_entity.pdbx_description
1 polymer ?
#
loop_
_entity_poly.entity_id
_entity_poly.type
_entity_poly.pdbx_seq_one_letter_code
_entity_poly.pdbx_strand_id
1 'polypeptide(L)'
;MFKFGVLVCILFTLNFCFAKDLNTSNIEKNSTSILKTLKQMSIPFSGDEYEIENLSKLDDKMLAAVKASLPKQTALYDAIKGDLNKDGIEDVAVITQETFKEKFMPFSDGCDESTKDDKWCQIVNKNRRGIVILLSNGDKYEALVTKRDIFESPNEDGGAYFPPELVVEIKNSELKFFYSYGKYGYWEYVFALNGKDFKLVRYFSSVNNGPVPEYIVLMDFVNHRLDKSVNLLYHGNKEYKRYEECIEKYKSLNDAQEENDYDGSFIRKTYELKTQEILLSEVKKVDYIDGRWLDNLQNSKQLGKILKIDFWSEYPGDNEDKLVRCVADKI
;
A
#
# COMPACT_ATOMS: atom_id res chain seq x y z
N MET A 1 5.71 47.33 26.38
CA MET A 1 5.01 46.43 25.44
C MET A 1 5.95 46.11 24.30
N PHE A 2 6.67 44.99 24.41
CA PHE A 2 7.53 44.45 23.36
C PHE A 2 7.16 42.97 23.23
N LYS A 3 6.75 42.54 22.04
CA LYS A 3 6.54 41.13 21.68
C LYS A 3 7.62 40.74 20.68
N PHE A 4 8.52 39.87 21.10
CA PHE A 4 9.34 39.05 20.22
C PHE A 4 8.58 37.75 19.94
N GLY A 5 8.41 37.42 18.66
CA GLY A 5 7.97 36.09 18.23
C GLY A 5 9.14 35.12 18.33
N VAL A 6 8.99 34.10 19.16
CA VAL A 6 9.96 33.02 19.34
C VAL A 6 9.60 31.87 18.41
N LEU A 7 10.56 31.52 17.55
CA LEU A 7 10.62 30.31 16.75
C LEU A 7 10.78 29.11 17.69
N VAL A 8 9.82 28.19 17.71
CA VAL A 8 9.91 26.92 18.46
C VAL A 8 10.17 25.79 17.47
N CYS A 9 11.43 25.37 17.39
CA CYS A 9 11.81 24.08 16.82
C CYS A 9 11.29 22.95 17.73
N ILE A 10 10.38 22.12 17.23
CA ILE A 10 9.96 20.90 17.91
C ILE A 10 10.93 19.78 17.51
N LEU A 11 11.88 19.49 18.39
CA LEU A 11 12.67 18.26 18.38
C LEU A 11 11.79 17.12 18.92
N PHE A 12 11.52 16.10 18.10
CA PHE A 12 10.94 14.84 18.55
C PHE A 12 11.96 14.08 19.41
N THR A 13 11.77 14.11 20.73
CA THR A 13 12.43 13.18 21.66
C THR A 13 11.44 12.09 22.05
N LEU A 14 11.66 10.87 21.57
CA LEU A 14 10.97 9.66 22.02
C LEU A 14 11.36 9.36 23.47
N ASN A 15 10.45 9.62 24.41
CA ASN A 15 10.53 9.09 25.77
C ASN A 15 9.68 7.82 25.83
N PHE A 16 10.33 6.66 25.95
CA PHE A 16 9.68 5.42 26.34
C PHE A 16 9.37 5.46 27.84
N CYS A 17 8.09 5.61 28.19
CA CYS A 17 7.60 5.29 29.53
C CYS A 17 7.05 3.86 29.51
N PHE A 18 7.73 2.96 30.24
CA PHE A 18 7.18 1.66 30.61
C PHE A 18 5.94 1.86 31.49
N ALA A 19 4.78 1.42 31.02
CA ALA A 19 3.62 1.18 31.86
C ALA A 19 3.37 -0.34 31.90
N LYS A 20 3.46 -0.88 33.11
CA LYS A 20 3.24 -2.28 33.47
C LYS A 20 1.75 -2.55 33.68
N ASP A 21 1.38 -3.80 33.41
CA ASP A 21 0.22 -4.55 33.92
C ASP A 21 -1.15 -4.31 33.27
N LEU A 22 -1.49 -5.14 32.27
CA LEU A 22 -2.86 -5.57 31.96
C LEU A 22 -2.92 -7.08 31.69
N ASN A 23 -3.25 -7.82 32.75
CA ASN A 23 -3.89 -9.13 32.87
C ASN A 23 -3.99 -10.05 31.60
N THR A 24 -2.89 -10.74 31.30
CA THR A 24 -2.78 -11.83 30.30
C THR A 24 -3.20 -13.16 30.92
N SER A 25 -4.42 -13.66 30.67
CA SER A 25 -4.74 -15.05 31.06
C SER A 25 -5.49 -15.88 30.01
N ASN A 26 -6.03 -15.27 28.95
CA ASN A 26 -6.65 -16.00 27.83
C ASN A 26 -5.87 -15.89 26.50
N ILE A 27 -5.02 -14.88 26.32
CA ILE A 27 -4.18 -14.72 25.12
C ILE A 27 -3.03 -15.72 25.11
N GLU A 28 -2.38 -15.97 26.25
CA GLU A 28 -1.22 -16.87 26.33
C GLU A 28 -1.52 -18.30 25.90
N LYS A 29 -2.72 -18.85 26.17
CA LYS A 29 -3.01 -20.27 25.91
C LYS A 29 -3.13 -20.64 24.43
N ASN A 30 -3.64 -19.74 23.59
CA ASN A 30 -3.76 -20.01 22.15
C ASN A 30 -2.46 -19.71 21.40
N SER A 31 -1.75 -18.64 21.79
CA SER A 31 -0.44 -18.30 21.21
C SER A 31 0.61 -19.35 21.54
N THR A 32 0.66 -19.83 22.79
CA THR A 32 1.58 -20.93 23.16
C THR A 32 1.24 -22.24 22.47
N SER A 33 -0.03 -22.55 22.16
CA SER A 33 -0.39 -23.79 21.46
C SER A 33 0.22 -23.84 20.05
N ILE A 34 0.07 -22.76 19.28
CA ILE A 34 0.59 -22.67 17.90
C ILE A 34 2.12 -22.61 17.90
N LEU A 35 2.70 -21.81 18.81
CA LEU A 35 4.15 -21.72 18.97
C LEU A 35 4.77 -23.05 19.42
N LYS A 36 4.05 -23.84 20.24
CA LYS A 36 4.47 -25.17 20.71
C LYS A 36 4.36 -26.22 19.60
N THR A 37 3.35 -26.14 18.73
CA THR A 37 3.25 -26.96 17.52
C THR A 37 4.36 -26.64 16.52
N LEU A 38 4.72 -25.36 16.34
CA LEU A 38 5.82 -24.93 15.47
C LEU A 38 7.20 -25.29 16.05
N LYS A 39 7.40 -25.16 17.37
CA LYS A 39 8.62 -25.61 18.07
C LYS A 39 8.78 -27.14 18.09
N GLN A 40 7.69 -27.90 18.10
CA GLN A 40 7.71 -29.37 17.95
C GLN A 40 8.17 -29.83 16.56
N MET A 41 8.17 -28.95 15.55
CA MET A 41 8.62 -29.27 14.19
C MET A 41 10.11 -29.04 13.95
N SER A 42 10.90 -28.64 14.97
CA SER A 42 12.36 -28.46 14.88
C SER A 42 12.84 -27.54 13.74
N ILE A 43 12.01 -26.57 13.33
CA ILE A 43 12.40 -25.57 12.32
C ILE A 43 12.82 -24.29 13.08
N PRO A 44 14.05 -23.79 12.91
CA PRO A 44 14.46 -22.52 13.48
C PRO A 44 13.69 -21.39 12.77
N PHE A 45 12.80 -20.75 13.52
CA PHE A 45 12.02 -19.58 13.10
C PHE A 45 12.70 -18.33 13.66
N SER A 46 13.05 -17.39 12.79
CA SER A 46 13.77 -16.15 13.14
C SER A 46 12.93 -14.89 13.02
N GLY A 47 11.61 -15.03 12.96
CA GLY A 47 10.74 -13.88 13.05
C GLY A 47 10.72 -13.40 14.50
N ASP A 48 11.73 -12.62 14.90
CA ASP A 48 11.59 -11.78 16.07
C ASP A 48 10.39 -10.83 15.81
N GLU A 49 9.33 -11.05 16.59
CA GLU A 49 8.36 -10.06 17.05
C GLU A 49 7.97 -8.93 16.07
N TYR A 50 7.23 -9.26 15.02
CA TYR A 50 6.00 -8.46 14.83
C TYR A 50 5.07 -8.94 15.93
N GLU A 51 5.10 -8.28 17.09
CA GLU A 51 4.06 -8.50 18.08
C GLU A 51 2.73 -8.38 17.37
N ILE A 52 1.94 -9.45 17.43
CA ILE A 52 0.62 -9.51 16.85
C ILE A 52 -0.34 -8.71 17.75
N GLU A 53 0.01 -7.45 17.99
CA GLU A 53 -0.67 -6.52 18.90
C GLU A 53 -2.12 -6.32 18.45
N ASN A 54 -2.34 -6.35 17.14
CA ASN A 54 -3.64 -6.11 16.54
C ASN A 54 -4.62 -7.29 16.65
N LEU A 55 -4.19 -8.56 16.78
CA LEU A 55 -5.16 -9.64 17.00
C LEU A 55 -5.79 -9.59 18.39
N SER A 56 -5.18 -8.89 19.34
CA SER A 56 -5.82 -8.61 20.64
C SER A 56 -7.11 -7.80 20.50
N LYS A 57 -7.31 -7.12 19.35
CA LYS A 57 -8.54 -6.41 19.02
C LYS A 57 -9.71 -7.36 18.74
N LEU A 58 -9.46 -8.62 18.42
CA LEU A 58 -10.53 -9.59 18.13
C LEU A 58 -11.09 -10.17 19.43
N ASP A 59 -12.39 -9.99 19.65
CA ASP A 59 -13.10 -10.69 20.73
C ASP A 59 -13.36 -12.17 20.36
N ASP A 60 -13.85 -12.96 21.31
CA ASP A 60 -14.09 -14.40 21.13
C ASP A 60 -15.12 -14.69 20.01
N LYS A 61 -16.13 -13.82 19.82
CA LYS A 61 -17.13 -13.98 18.77
C LYS A 61 -16.53 -13.68 17.40
N MET A 62 -15.77 -12.59 17.29
CA MET A 62 -15.02 -12.24 16.09
C MET A 62 -14.08 -13.39 15.71
N LEU A 63 -13.28 -13.87 16.67
CA LEU A 63 -12.32 -14.94 16.43
C LEU A 63 -13.00 -16.24 15.98
N ALA A 64 -14.14 -16.59 16.57
CA ALA A 64 -14.92 -17.75 16.15
C ALA A 64 -15.45 -17.60 14.72
N ALA A 65 -16.00 -16.43 14.37
CA ALA A 65 -16.49 -16.15 13.03
C ALA A 65 -15.36 -16.18 11.99
N VAL A 66 -14.23 -15.52 12.26
CA VAL A 66 -13.05 -15.56 11.39
C VAL A 66 -12.62 -17.01 11.18
N LYS A 67 -12.42 -17.79 12.25
CA LYS A 67 -11.99 -19.19 12.15
C LYS A 67 -12.96 -20.07 11.36
N ALA A 68 -14.26 -19.81 11.44
CA ALA A 68 -15.27 -20.52 10.65
C ALA A 68 -15.17 -20.19 9.14
N SER A 69 -14.68 -19.00 8.81
CA SER A 69 -14.48 -18.51 7.44
C SER A 69 -13.06 -18.72 6.91
N LEU A 70 -12.10 -19.09 7.76
CA LEU A 70 -10.70 -19.27 7.36
C LEU A 70 -10.55 -20.42 6.36
N PRO A 71 -9.82 -20.20 5.26
CA PRO A 71 -9.36 -21.31 4.42
C PRO A 71 -8.48 -22.29 5.23
N LYS A 72 -8.47 -23.57 4.84
CA LYS A 72 -7.57 -24.57 5.43
C LYS A 72 -6.10 -24.15 5.24
N GLN A 73 -5.23 -24.44 6.21
CA GLN A 73 -3.80 -24.12 6.15
C GLN A 73 -3.53 -22.61 6.06
N THR A 74 -4.17 -21.86 6.94
CA THR A 74 -4.04 -20.41 7.03
C THR A 74 -4.01 -19.99 8.49
N ALA A 75 -3.15 -19.03 8.82
CA ALA A 75 -3.03 -18.40 10.13
C ALA A 75 -3.50 -16.94 10.06
N LEU A 76 -3.85 -16.39 11.23
CA LEU A 76 -4.14 -14.97 11.37
C LEU A 76 -2.82 -14.17 11.36
N TYR A 77 -2.82 -13.04 10.69
CA TYR A 77 -1.64 -12.18 10.53
C TYR A 77 -1.89 -10.79 11.15
N ASP A 78 -3.00 -10.15 10.82
CA ASP A 78 -3.35 -8.81 11.32
C ASP A 78 -4.88 -8.63 11.39
N ALA A 79 -5.37 -7.68 12.19
CA ALA A 79 -6.78 -7.35 12.29
C ALA A 79 -7.02 -5.84 12.39
N ILE A 80 -7.94 -5.36 11.56
CA ILE A 80 -8.32 -3.96 11.44
C ILE A 80 -9.82 -3.84 11.69
N LYS A 81 -10.21 -2.86 12.49
CA LYS A 81 -11.62 -2.53 12.76
C LYS A 81 -12.01 -1.23 12.09
N GLY A 82 -13.28 -1.13 11.74
CA GLY A 82 -13.90 0.11 11.30
C GLY A 82 -15.25 -0.15 10.69
N ASP A 83 -16.11 0.86 10.69
CA ASP A 83 -17.44 0.79 10.10
C ASP A 83 -17.34 0.86 8.55
N LEU A 84 -17.47 -0.29 7.88
CA LEU A 84 -17.36 -0.42 6.42
C LEU A 84 -18.71 -0.20 5.72
N ASN A 85 -19.82 -0.48 6.39
CA ASN A 85 -21.17 -0.43 5.81
C ASN A 85 -21.97 0.83 6.19
N LYS A 86 -21.39 1.71 7.02
CA LYS A 86 -21.96 2.99 7.51
C LYS A 86 -23.18 2.80 8.41
N ASP A 87 -23.27 1.70 9.15
CA ASP A 87 -24.37 1.44 10.08
C ASP A 87 -24.07 1.90 11.53
N GLY A 88 -22.86 2.42 11.78
CA GLY A 88 -22.41 2.86 13.09
C GLY A 88 -21.86 1.73 13.98
N ILE A 89 -21.73 0.51 13.46
CA ILE A 89 -21.17 -0.66 14.14
C ILE A 89 -19.81 -0.97 13.51
N GLU A 90 -18.81 -1.29 14.34
CA GLU A 90 -17.50 -1.66 13.82
C GLU A 90 -17.52 -3.04 13.15
N ASP A 91 -17.07 -3.08 11.90
CA ASP A 91 -16.76 -4.29 11.16
C ASP A 91 -15.29 -4.69 11.35
N VAL A 92 -14.92 -5.86 10.83
CA VAL A 92 -13.56 -6.40 10.97
C VAL A 92 -13.02 -6.86 9.62
N ALA A 93 -11.82 -6.40 9.28
CA ALA A 93 -10.98 -6.99 8.24
C ALA A 93 -9.79 -7.71 8.87
N VAL A 94 -9.62 -8.99 8.56
CA VAL A 94 -8.53 -9.82 9.08
C VAL A 94 -7.61 -10.22 7.95
N ILE A 95 -6.34 -9.85 8.08
CA ILE A 95 -5.28 -10.32 7.19
C ILE A 95 -4.87 -11.71 7.65
N THR A 96 -4.72 -12.60 6.69
CA THR A 96 -4.36 -13.99 6.93
C THR A 96 -3.08 -14.32 6.19
N GLN A 97 -2.34 -15.35 6.61
CA GLN A 97 -1.19 -15.86 5.87
C GLN A 97 -1.30 -17.37 5.72
N GLU A 98 -1.07 -17.90 4.52
CA GLU A 98 -1.07 -19.36 4.35
C GLU A 98 0.09 -20.00 5.12
N THR A 99 -0.03 -21.31 5.37
CA THR A 99 0.93 -22.08 6.16
C THR A 99 1.29 -23.39 5.46
N PHE A 100 1.38 -23.40 4.13
CA PHE A 100 1.83 -24.56 3.38
C PHE A 100 3.32 -24.81 3.66
N LYS A 101 3.66 -26.06 4.01
CA LYS A 101 5.00 -26.43 4.49
C LYS A 101 6.09 -26.18 3.46
N GLU A 102 5.77 -26.42 2.19
CA GLU A 102 6.64 -26.22 1.04
C GLU A 102 7.02 -24.76 0.78
N LYS A 103 6.33 -23.81 1.42
CA LYS A 103 6.60 -22.37 1.33
C LYS A 103 7.33 -21.82 2.57
N PHE A 104 7.76 -22.68 3.48
CA PHE A 104 8.76 -22.35 4.48
C PHE A 104 10.14 -22.64 3.91
N MET A 105 10.86 -21.60 3.52
CA MET A 105 12.09 -21.70 2.75
C MET A 105 13.11 -20.67 3.26
N PRO A 106 14.42 -20.83 2.95
CA PRO A 106 15.41 -19.80 3.24
C PRO A 106 15.01 -18.45 2.62
N PHE A 107 15.35 -17.37 3.32
CA PHE A 107 15.04 -16.01 2.83
C PHE A 107 15.73 -15.73 1.49
N SER A 108 17.03 -16.04 1.37
CA SER A 108 17.80 -15.91 0.13
C SER A 108 17.92 -17.25 -0.60
N ASP A 109 18.02 -17.16 -1.92
CA ASP A 109 18.49 -18.29 -2.73
C ASP A 109 20.00 -18.51 -2.49
N GLY A 110 20.48 -19.74 -2.70
CA GLY A 110 21.90 -20.08 -2.55
C GLY A 110 22.35 -20.50 -1.15
N CYS A 111 21.40 -20.66 -0.22
CA CYS A 111 21.69 -21.15 1.13
C CYS A 111 21.99 -22.66 1.16
N ASP A 112 23.01 -23.01 1.93
CA ASP A 112 23.47 -24.37 2.13
C ASP A 112 23.84 -24.62 3.62
N GLU A 113 24.38 -25.80 3.92
CA GLU A 113 24.73 -26.16 5.29
C GLU A 113 25.84 -25.28 5.90
N SER A 114 26.69 -24.67 5.05
CA SER A 114 27.78 -23.77 5.48
C SER A 114 27.29 -22.35 5.83
N THR A 115 26.09 -21.99 5.39
CA THR A 115 25.49 -20.65 5.56
C THR A 115 24.27 -20.65 6.47
N LYS A 116 23.98 -21.77 7.16
CA LYS A 116 22.79 -21.95 8.02
C LYS A 116 22.65 -20.94 9.17
N ASP A 117 23.77 -20.38 9.64
CA ASP A 117 23.79 -19.38 10.72
C ASP A 117 23.70 -17.94 10.17
N ASP A 118 23.68 -17.77 8.85
CA ASP A 118 23.44 -16.48 8.21
C ASP A 118 21.96 -16.10 8.37
N LYS A 119 21.73 -14.85 8.78
CA LYS A 119 20.38 -14.29 8.89
C LYS A 119 19.58 -14.39 7.59
N TRP A 120 20.25 -14.35 6.43
CA TRP A 120 19.64 -14.46 5.10
C TRP A 120 19.30 -15.90 4.71
N CYS A 121 19.78 -16.90 5.47
CA CYS A 121 19.51 -18.31 5.26
C CYS A 121 18.56 -18.93 6.28
N GLN A 122 18.00 -18.08 7.15
CA GLN A 122 16.96 -18.49 8.07
C GLN A 122 15.67 -18.84 7.32
N ILE A 123 14.95 -19.85 7.82
CA ILE A 123 13.69 -20.30 7.24
C ILE A 123 12.60 -19.29 7.58
N VAL A 124 12.00 -18.72 6.55
CA VAL A 124 10.93 -17.73 6.66
C VAL A 124 9.65 -18.24 6.00
N ASN A 125 8.52 -17.68 6.42
CA ASN A 125 7.24 -18.00 5.80
C ASN A 125 7.06 -17.21 4.50
N LYS A 126 7.30 -17.82 3.34
CA LYS A 126 7.06 -17.25 2.00
C LYS A 126 5.66 -17.53 1.45
N ASN A 127 4.73 -18.00 2.28
CA ASN A 127 3.33 -18.17 1.90
C ASN A 127 2.64 -16.81 1.67
N ARG A 128 1.68 -16.79 0.73
CA ARG A 128 0.90 -15.60 0.40
C ARG A 128 -0.02 -15.20 1.55
N ARG A 129 -0.46 -13.94 1.49
CA ARG A 129 -1.43 -13.38 2.43
C ARG A 129 -2.82 -13.24 1.79
N GLY A 130 -3.82 -13.32 2.64
CA GLY A 130 -5.24 -13.26 2.31
C GLY A 130 -5.97 -12.21 3.14
N ILE A 131 -7.27 -12.09 2.92
CA ILE A 131 -8.17 -11.23 3.70
C ILE A 131 -9.51 -11.92 3.95
N VAL A 132 -10.02 -11.79 5.17
CA VAL A 132 -11.40 -12.12 5.54
C VAL A 132 -12.06 -10.83 6.04
N ILE A 133 -13.18 -10.45 5.44
CA ILE A 133 -13.96 -9.28 5.87
C ILE A 133 -15.26 -9.78 6.48
N LEU A 134 -15.50 -9.39 7.73
CA LEU A 134 -16.69 -9.71 8.49
C LEU A 134 -17.49 -8.43 8.73
N LEU A 135 -18.77 -8.43 8.34
CA LEU A 135 -19.70 -7.39 8.74
C LEU A 135 -20.37 -7.75 10.06
N SER A 136 -20.53 -6.75 10.93
CA SER A 136 -21.21 -6.86 12.21
C SER A 136 -22.66 -6.41 12.09
N ASN A 137 -23.53 -6.97 12.92
CA ASN A 137 -24.85 -6.39 13.20
C ASN A 137 -25.04 -6.08 14.69
N GLY A 138 -23.93 -5.96 15.43
CA GLY A 138 -23.88 -5.73 16.87
C GLY A 138 -23.85 -7.02 17.70
N ASP A 139 -24.52 -8.08 17.24
CA ASP A 139 -24.58 -9.36 17.96
C ASP A 139 -23.77 -10.48 17.29
N LYS A 140 -23.70 -10.46 15.96
CA LYS A 140 -23.13 -11.49 15.09
C LYS A 140 -22.22 -10.87 14.03
N TYR A 141 -21.30 -11.71 13.55
CA TYR A 141 -20.41 -11.41 12.43
C TYR A 141 -20.72 -12.34 11.25
N GLU A 142 -20.84 -11.78 10.06
CA GLU A 142 -21.04 -12.51 8.81
C GLU A 142 -19.90 -12.23 7.84
N ALA A 143 -19.30 -13.29 7.28
CA ALA A 143 -18.25 -13.13 6.30
C ALA A 143 -18.80 -12.68 4.95
N LEU A 144 -18.34 -11.51 4.51
CA LEU A 144 -18.72 -10.93 3.24
C LEU A 144 -17.70 -11.29 2.14
N VAL A 145 -16.41 -11.17 2.46
CA VAL A 145 -15.32 -11.46 1.53
C VAL A 145 -14.34 -12.43 2.19
N THR A 146 -13.90 -13.44 1.46
CA THR A 146 -12.83 -14.35 1.88
C THR A 146 -11.93 -14.61 0.68
N LYS A 147 -10.70 -14.13 0.76
CA LYS A 147 -9.66 -14.30 -0.27
C LYS A 147 -8.42 -14.87 0.38
N ARG A 148 -7.89 -15.93 -0.22
CA ARG A 148 -6.81 -16.72 0.38
C ARG A 148 -5.41 -16.18 0.07
N ASP A 149 -5.21 -15.70 -1.15
CA ASP A 149 -3.89 -15.50 -1.77
C ASP A 149 -3.78 -14.18 -2.56
N ILE A 150 -4.47 -13.15 -2.08
CA ILE A 150 -4.61 -11.85 -2.76
C ILE A 150 -3.39 -10.94 -2.60
N PHE A 151 -2.58 -11.15 -1.56
CA PHE A 151 -1.41 -10.33 -1.22
C PHE A 151 -0.12 -11.17 -1.23
N GLU A 152 0.99 -10.53 -1.55
CA GLU A 152 2.34 -11.11 -1.44
C GLU A 152 2.73 -11.40 0.01
N SER A 153 3.63 -12.38 0.20
CA SER A 153 4.28 -12.60 1.50
C SER A 153 5.17 -11.41 1.89
N PRO A 154 5.27 -11.05 3.18
CA PRO A 154 6.30 -10.10 3.65
C PRO A 154 7.73 -10.60 3.41
N ASN A 155 7.92 -11.90 3.10
CA ASN A 155 9.22 -12.52 2.86
C ASN A 155 9.42 -12.96 1.40
N GLU A 156 8.57 -12.49 0.47
CA GLU A 156 8.79 -12.71 -0.97
C GLU A 156 10.04 -11.94 -1.46
N ASP A 157 10.62 -12.38 -2.59
CA ASP A 157 11.72 -11.67 -3.22
C ASP A 157 11.22 -10.35 -3.82
N GLY A 158 11.71 -9.23 -3.31
CA GLY A 158 11.39 -7.89 -3.81
C GLY A 158 12.19 -7.49 -5.04
N GLY A 159 12.95 -8.40 -5.64
CA GLY A 159 13.76 -8.19 -6.83
C GLY A 159 14.97 -7.31 -6.55
N ALA A 160 14.96 -6.08 -7.04
CA ALA A 160 16.08 -5.14 -6.82
C ALA A 160 16.12 -4.56 -5.40
N TYR A 161 15.10 -4.81 -4.56
CA TYR A 161 14.97 -4.26 -3.22
C TYR A 161 14.15 -5.18 -2.29
N PHE A 162 13.83 -4.73 -1.07
CA PHE A 162 12.90 -5.45 -0.16
C PHE A 162 11.49 -5.50 -0.74
N PRO A 163 10.71 -6.56 -0.52
CA PRO A 163 9.32 -6.61 -0.99
C PRO A 163 8.53 -5.39 -0.50
N PRO A 164 7.57 -4.89 -1.30
CA PRO A 164 6.72 -3.77 -0.88
C PRO A 164 6.00 -4.05 0.44
N GLU A 165 5.95 -3.05 1.31
CA GLU A 165 5.27 -3.14 2.59
C GLU A 165 3.78 -2.87 2.41
N LEU A 166 2.94 -3.80 2.86
CA LEU A 166 1.48 -3.69 2.81
C LEU A 166 0.94 -3.15 4.14
N VAL A 167 0.19 -2.05 4.06
CA VAL A 167 -0.64 -1.53 5.13
C VAL A 167 -2.11 -1.61 4.71
N VAL A 168 -2.94 -2.18 5.59
CA VAL A 168 -4.39 -2.22 5.39
C VAL A 168 -5.05 -1.27 6.38
N GLU A 169 -5.90 -0.38 5.88
CA GLU A 169 -6.58 0.63 6.67
C GLU A 169 -8.09 0.62 6.38
N ILE A 170 -8.91 0.86 7.40
CA ILE A 170 -10.30 1.23 7.23
C ILE A 170 -10.44 2.70 7.63
N LYS A 171 -10.79 3.56 6.67
CA LYS A 171 -10.94 4.99 6.91
C LYS A 171 -12.08 5.56 6.08
N ASN A 172 -12.94 6.35 6.72
CA ASN A 172 -14.14 6.93 6.07
C ASN A 172 -15.04 5.86 5.41
N SER A 173 -15.13 4.68 6.03
CA SER A 173 -15.83 3.51 5.48
C SER A 173 -15.32 3.03 4.12
N GLU A 174 -14.07 3.36 3.80
CA GLU A 174 -13.32 2.80 2.69
C GLU A 174 -12.28 1.82 3.23
N LEU A 175 -12.16 0.66 2.57
CA LEU A 175 -11.09 -0.31 2.80
C LEU A 175 -9.92 0.00 1.87
N LYS A 176 -8.74 0.21 2.44
CA LYS A 176 -7.57 0.68 1.72
C LYS A 176 -6.45 -0.33 1.82
N PHE A 177 -5.83 -0.63 0.69
CA PHE A 177 -4.61 -1.44 0.59
C PHE A 177 -3.50 -0.55 0.08
N PHE A 178 -2.64 -0.11 0.99
CA PHE A 178 -1.51 0.77 0.69
C PHE A 178 -0.23 -0.05 0.63
N TYR A 179 0.55 0.16 -0.41
CA TYR A 179 1.84 -0.46 -0.64
C TYR A 179 2.93 0.59 -0.69
N SER A 180 3.96 0.43 0.14
CA SER A 180 5.17 1.26 0.12
C SER A 180 6.35 0.47 -0.42
N TYR A 181 7.04 1.01 -1.43
CA TYR A 181 8.24 0.41 -2.00
C TYR A 181 9.44 1.35 -1.85
N GLY A 182 9.47 2.10 -0.74
CA GLY A 182 10.53 3.03 -0.39
C GLY A 182 10.79 4.05 -1.50
N LYS A 183 12.05 4.13 -1.94
CA LYS A 183 12.49 5.10 -2.96
C LYS A 183 11.92 4.87 -4.37
N TYR A 184 11.26 3.75 -4.61
CA TYR A 184 10.67 3.40 -5.90
C TYR A 184 9.20 3.82 -6.01
N GLY A 185 8.61 4.30 -4.91
CA GLY A 185 7.26 4.85 -4.86
C GLY A 185 6.29 3.99 -4.08
N TYR A 186 5.00 4.17 -4.36
CA TYR A 186 3.90 3.60 -3.58
C TYR A 186 2.62 3.55 -4.39
N TRP A 187 1.67 2.71 -3.97
CA TRP A 187 0.35 2.65 -4.58
C TRP A 187 -0.73 2.29 -3.56
N GLU A 188 -1.97 2.67 -3.85
CA GLU A 188 -3.13 2.47 -2.99
C GLU A 188 -4.31 1.98 -3.82
N TYR A 189 -4.95 0.92 -3.34
CA TYR A 189 -6.27 0.48 -3.82
C TYR A 189 -7.31 0.87 -2.78
N VAL A 190 -8.37 1.54 -3.21
CA VAL A 190 -9.47 1.96 -2.34
C VAL A 190 -10.74 1.26 -2.78
N PHE A 191 -11.26 0.44 -1.88
CA PHE A 191 -12.51 -0.28 -2.04
C PHE A 191 -13.59 0.31 -1.14
N ALA A 192 -14.80 0.40 -1.65
CA ALA A 192 -15.97 0.80 -0.86
C ALA A 192 -17.06 -0.26 -0.98
N LEU A 193 -17.75 -0.52 0.13
CA LEU A 193 -18.88 -1.45 0.13
C LEU A 193 -20.01 -0.87 -0.74
N ASN A 194 -20.51 -1.67 -1.68
CA ASN A 194 -21.67 -1.32 -2.48
C ASN A 194 -22.54 -2.56 -2.70
N GLY A 195 -23.70 -2.56 -2.03
CA GLY A 195 -24.59 -3.72 -2.02
C GLY A 195 -24.02 -4.86 -1.20
N LYS A 196 -23.55 -5.91 -1.87
CA LYS A 196 -23.06 -7.15 -1.24
C LYS A 196 -21.58 -7.42 -1.48
N ASP A 197 -20.84 -6.44 -1.98
CA ASP A 197 -19.42 -6.60 -2.27
C ASP A 197 -18.70 -5.25 -2.25
N PHE A 198 -17.38 -5.29 -2.24
CA PHE A 198 -16.49 -4.14 -2.28
C PHE A 198 -16.12 -3.81 -3.72
N LYS A 199 -16.50 -2.61 -4.17
CA LYS A 199 -16.13 -2.09 -5.49
C LYS A 199 -14.84 -1.27 -5.38
N LEU A 200 -13.93 -1.45 -6.32
CA LEU A 200 -12.77 -0.56 -6.46
C LEU A 200 -13.28 0.82 -6.88
N VAL A 201 -13.14 1.81 -6.01
CA VAL A 201 -13.59 3.19 -6.26
C VAL A 201 -12.45 4.10 -6.67
N ARG A 202 -11.23 3.80 -6.20
CA ARG A 202 -10.05 4.59 -6.50
C ARG A 202 -8.81 3.71 -6.57
N TYR A 203 -7.92 4.05 -7.49
CA TYR A 203 -6.55 3.54 -7.51
C TYR A 203 -5.61 4.74 -7.63
N PHE A 204 -4.56 4.73 -6.83
CA PHE A 204 -3.50 5.72 -6.88
C PHE A 204 -2.15 5.01 -6.97
N SER A 205 -1.24 5.52 -7.79
CA SER A 205 0.16 5.06 -7.78
C SER A 205 1.12 6.18 -8.11
N SER A 206 2.23 6.22 -7.40
CA SER A 206 3.39 7.06 -7.67
C SER A 206 4.58 6.15 -7.94
N VAL A 207 5.15 6.25 -9.14
CA VAL A 207 6.42 5.62 -9.50
C VAL A 207 7.52 6.65 -9.31
N ASN A 208 8.50 6.34 -8.47
CA ASN A 208 9.53 7.29 -8.07
C ASN A 208 10.93 6.77 -8.43
N ASN A 209 11.85 7.71 -8.58
CA ASN A 209 13.28 7.44 -8.64
C ASN A 209 13.96 8.27 -7.55
N GLY A 210 14.13 7.69 -6.36
CA GLY A 210 14.62 8.43 -5.21
C GLY A 210 13.52 9.36 -4.65
N PRO A 211 13.84 10.62 -4.32
CA PRO A 211 12.84 11.58 -3.86
C PRO A 211 11.96 12.10 -5.01
N VAL A 212 12.31 11.85 -6.27
CA VAL A 212 11.66 12.45 -7.44
C VAL A 212 10.58 11.52 -7.99
N PRO A 213 9.29 11.90 -7.99
CA PRO A 213 8.27 11.15 -8.69
C PRO A 213 8.46 11.25 -10.20
N GLU A 214 8.44 10.12 -10.90
CA GLU A 214 8.52 10.06 -12.36
C GLU A 214 7.12 10.12 -12.99
N TYR A 215 6.22 9.25 -12.51
CA TYR A 215 4.85 9.14 -12.97
C TYR A 215 3.88 9.04 -11.80
N ILE A 216 2.74 9.70 -11.92
CA ILE A 216 1.63 9.55 -10.99
C ILE A 216 0.38 9.17 -11.79
N VAL A 217 -0.31 8.13 -11.35
CA VAL A 217 -1.57 7.69 -11.93
C VAL A 217 -2.64 7.74 -10.85
N LEU A 218 -3.77 8.38 -11.19
CA LEU A 218 -4.97 8.36 -10.38
C LEU A 218 -6.14 7.87 -11.23
N MET A 219 -6.78 6.79 -10.81
CA MET A 219 -8.04 6.32 -11.39
C MET A 219 -9.16 6.55 -10.40
N ASP A 220 -10.18 7.26 -10.85
CA ASP A 220 -11.42 7.48 -10.15
C ASP A 220 -12.52 6.72 -10.90
N PHE A 221 -12.88 5.56 -10.37
CA PHE A 221 -13.88 4.68 -10.98
C PHE A 221 -15.31 5.20 -10.79
N VAL A 222 -15.53 6.03 -9.76
CA VAL A 222 -16.83 6.64 -9.48
C VAL A 222 -17.12 7.74 -10.49
N ASN A 223 -16.12 8.57 -10.77
CA ASN A 223 -16.25 9.70 -11.70
C ASN A 223 -15.83 9.36 -13.13
N HIS A 224 -15.51 8.09 -13.41
CA HIS A 224 -15.04 7.61 -14.72
C HIS A 224 -13.87 8.46 -15.27
N ARG A 225 -12.89 8.76 -14.39
CA ARG A 225 -11.75 9.62 -14.70
C ARG A 225 -10.43 8.91 -14.49
N LEU A 226 -9.51 9.10 -15.43
CA LEU A 226 -8.10 8.69 -15.29
C LEU A 226 -7.21 9.90 -15.48
N ASP A 227 -6.40 10.21 -14.48
CA ASP A 227 -5.39 11.25 -14.53
C ASP A 227 -4.00 10.59 -14.61
N LYS A 228 -3.27 10.89 -15.69
CA LYS A 228 -1.86 10.50 -15.85
C LYS A 228 -1.00 11.75 -15.76
N SER A 229 -0.17 11.82 -14.72
CA SER A 229 0.77 12.92 -14.50
C SER A 229 2.20 12.46 -14.77
N VAL A 230 2.96 13.26 -15.49
CA VAL A 230 4.36 13.00 -15.83
C VAL A 230 5.19 14.18 -15.33
N ASN A 231 6.26 13.89 -14.60
CA ASN A 231 7.17 14.93 -14.13
C ASN A 231 7.98 15.50 -15.30
N LEU A 232 7.76 16.77 -15.64
CA LEU A 232 8.45 17.43 -16.75
C LEU A 232 9.95 17.59 -16.52
N LEU A 233 10.41 17.60 -15.26
CA LEU A 233 11.82 17.81 -14.93
C LEU A 233 12.62 16.51 -14.88
N TYR A 234 11.96 15.35 -14.99
CA TYR A 234 12.64 14.07 -15.02
C TYR A 234 13.16 13.72 -16.43
N HIS A 235 14.48 13.81 -16.60
CA HIS A 235 15.19 13.57 -17.87
C HIS A 235 14.89 12.24 -18.55
N GLY A 236 14.53 11.20 -17.78
CA GLY A 236 14.32 9.85 -18.29
C GLY A 236 13.02 9.66 -19.07
N ASN A 237 12.03 10.57 -18.96
CA ASN A 237 10.74 10.37 -19.60
C ASN A 237 10.59 11.10 -20.96
N LYS A 238 9.59 10.68 -21.74
CA LYS A 238 9.35 11.20 -23.10
C LYS A 238 8.83 12.64 -23.11
N GLU A 239 8.12 13.07 -22.08
CA GLU A 239 7.57 14.44 -22.02
C GLU A 239 8.69 15.45 -21.75
N TYR A 240 9.73 15.09 -20.98
CA TYR A 240 10.96 15.89 -20.85
C TYR A 240 11.53 16.23 -22.23
N LYS A 241 11.81 15.20 -23.03
CA LYS A 241 12.38 15.39 -24.39
C LYS A 241 11.47 16.23 -25.28
N ARG A 242 10.15 16.08 -25.15
CA ARG A 242 9.18 16.84 -25.93
C ARG A 242 9.21 18.35 -25.61
N TYR A 243 9.51 18.69 -24.36
CA TYR A 243 9.48 20.08 -23.88
C TYR A 243 10.85 20.59 -23.42
N GLU A 244 11.93 19.94 -23.86
CA GLU A 244 13.32 20.21 -23.42
C GLU A 244 13.65 21.69 -23.53
N GLU A 245 13.36 22.35 -24.66
CA GLU A 245 13.57 23.79 -24.82
C GLU A 245 12.87 24.65 -23.76
N CYS A 246 11.64 24.28 -23.35
CA CYS A 246 10.91 25.00 -22.31
C CYS A 246 11.52 24.74 -20.93
N ILE A 247 11.97 23.51 -20.69
CA ILE A 247 12.57 23.08 -19.43
C ILE A 247 13.96 23.70 -19.24
N GLU A 248 14.81 23.74 -20.26
CA GLU A 248 16.13 24.38 -20.19
C GLU A 248 16.00 25.91 -19.98
N LYS A 249 15.01 26.53 -20.63
CA LYS A 249 14.66 27.93 -20.36
C LYS A 249 14.16 28.13 -18.93
N TYR A 250 13.43 27.17 -18.36
CA TYR A 250 13.01 27.22 -16.96
C TYR A 250 14.20 27.08 -16.00
N LYS A 251 15.08 26.10 -16.23
CA LYS A 251 16.27 25.84 -15.40
C LYS A 251 17.22 27.04 -15.34
N SER A 252 17.49 27.68 -16.49
CA SER A 252 18.31 28.90 -16.56
C SER A 252 17.72 30.13 -15.83
N LEU A 253 16.45 30.08 -15.40
CA LEU A 253 15.84 31.13 -14.60
C LEU A 253 15.90 30.83 -13.09
N ASN A 254 16.35 29.63 -12.71
CA ASN A 254 16.23 29.09 -11.37
C ASN A 254 17.60 28.70 -10.77
N ASP A 255 18.67 29.45 -11.14
CA ASP A 255 20.11 29.27 -10.83
C ASP A 255 20.50 29.05 -9.34
N ALA A 256 19.54 28.85 -8.42
CA ALA A 256 19.76 28.74 -6.98
C ALA A 256 19.21 27.44 -6.33
N GLN A 257 18.58 26.53 -7.07
CA GLN A 257 18.17 25.23 -6.51
C GLN A 257 19.28 24.18 -6.72
N GLU A 258 19.70 23.54 -5.63
CA GLU A 258 20.64 22.41 -5.69
C GLU A 258 20.04 21.30 -6.58
N GLU A 259 20.92 20.59 -7.29
CA GLU A 259 20.60 19.51 -8.27
C GLU A 259 19.76 18.35 -7.68
N ASN A 260 19.42 18.39 -6.40
CA ASN A 260 18.68 17.37 -5.66
C ASN A 260 17.32 17.85 -5.11
N ASP A 261 17.02 19.15 -5.21
CA ASP A 261 15.74 19.77 -4.80
C ASP A 261 14.80 19.93 -6.00
N TYR A 262 14.71 18.92 -6.85
CA TYR A 262 13.79 18.97 -7.99
C TYR A 262 12.34 18.91 -7.52
N ASP A 263 11.76 20.10 -7.34
CA ASP A 263 10.33 20.30 -7.15
C ASP A 263 9.55 19.60 -8.29
N GLY A 264 8.53 18.83 -7.93
CA GLY A 264 7.75 18.08 -8.90
C GLY A 264 6.85 19.00 -9.74
N SER A 265 7.31 19.37 -10.94
CA SER A 265 6.50 20.05 -11.95
C SER A 265 5.89 19.03 -12.91
N PHE A 266 4.56 18.89 -12.91
CA PHE A 266 3.88 17.84 -13.66
C PHE A 266 2.99 18.39 -14.77
N ILE A 267 3.03 17.73 -15.92
CA ILE A 267 1.93 17.77 -16.90
C ILE A 267 0.98 16.61 -16.61
N ARG A 268 -0.31 16.92 -16.46
CA ARG A 268 -1.37 15.94 -16.21
C ARG A 268 -2.32 15.90 -17.40
N LYS A 269 -2.60 14.69 -17.86
CA LYS A 269 -3.57 14.40 -18.92
C LYS A 269 -4.71 13.62 -18.29
N THR A 270 -5.92 14.18 -18.38
CA THR A 270 -7.15 13.56 -17.92
C THR A 270 -7.86 12.87 -19.09
N TYR A 271 -8.20 11.61 -18.89
CA TYR A 271 -8.90 10.77 -19.83
C TYR A 271 -10.26 10.34 -19.26
N GLU A 272 -11.23 10.16 -20.14
CA GLU A 272 -12.43 9.40 -19.81
C GLU A 272 -12.06 7.93 -19.61
N LEU A 273 -12.41 7.38 -18.46
CA LEU A 273 -12.17 5.99 -18.09
C LEU A 273 -13.41 5.15 -18.41
N LYS A 274 -13.38 4.37 -19.50
CA LYS A 274 -14.48 3.48 -19.90
C LYS A 274 -14.29 2.10 -19.30
N THR A 275 -14.41 1.99 -17.98
CA THR A 275 -14.13 0.73 -17.28
C THR A 275 -15.36 -0.02 -16.84
N GLN A 276 -15.15 -1.33 -16.69
CA GLN A 276 -16.06 -2.25 -16.05
C GLN A 276 -15.89 -2.20 -14.54
N GLU A 277 -16.97 -2.52 -13.82
CA GLU A 277 -16.99 -2.69 -12.38
C GLU A 277 -15.94 -3.73 -11.94
N ILE A 278 -15.15 -3.40 -10.91
CA ILE A 278 -14.13 -4.30 -10.35
C ILE A 278 -14.51 -4.60 -8.91
N LEU A 279 -14.79 -5.86 -8.63
CA LEU A 279 -15.19 -6.37 -7.33
C LEU A 279 -14.03 -7.04 -6.62
N LEU A 280 -13.86 -6.77 -5.32
CA LEU A 280 -12.80 -7.38 -4.52
C LEU A 280 -12.89 -8.91 -4.50
N SER A 281 -14.10 -9.48 -4.54
CA SER A 281 -14.30 -10.92 -4.64
C SER A 281 -13.72 -11.52 -5.93
N GLU A 282 -13.75 -10.77 -7.03
CA GLU A 282 -13.30 -11.18 -8.37
C GLU A 282 -11.82 -10.87 -8.62
N VAL A 283 -11.26 -9.89 -7.90
CA VAL A 283 -9.84 -9.56 -7.97
C VAL A 283 -9.02 -10.78 -7.59
N LYS A 284 -8.13 -11.21 -8.49
CA LYS A 284 -7.25 -12.36 -8.23
C LYS A 284 -6.17 -11.98 -7.22
N LYS A 285 -5.47 -10.86 -7.48
CA LYS A 285 -4.31 -10.39 -6.72
C LYS A 285 -4.20 -8.88 -6.77
N VAL A 286 -3.57 -8.30 -5.75
CA VAL A 286 -3.39 -6.85 -5.54
C VAL A 286 -1.91 -6.52 -5.29
N ASP A 287 -1.00 -7.40 -5.73
CA ASP A 287 0.45 -7.28 -5.48
C ASP A 287 1.22 -6.58 -6.62
N TYR A 288 2.52 -6.34 -6.39
CA TYR A 288 3.42 -5.66 -7.33
C TYR A 288 3.58 -6.39 -8.67
N ILE A 289 3.54 -7.72 -8.66
CA ILE A 289 3.83 -8.56 -9.85
C ILE A 289 2.62 -8.59 -10.80
N ASP A 290 1.42 -8.69 -10.23
CA ASP A 290 0.16 -8.80 -10.97
C ASP A 290 -0.63 -7.48 -11.05
N GLY A 291 -0.35 -6.46 -10.23
CA GLY A 291 -0.95 -5.11 -10.27
C GLY A 291 -0.85 -4.38 -11.62
N ARG A 292 0.04 -4.85 -12.51
CA ARG A 292 0.11 -4.50 -13.93
C ARG A 292 -1.19 -4.76 -14.71
N TRP A 293 -2.17 -5.46 -14.15
CA TRP A 293 -3.50 -5.56 -14.76
C TRP A 293 -4.17 -4.18 -14.92
N LEU A 294 -3.90 -3.23 -14.00
CA LEU A 294 -4.32 -1.83 -14.17
C LEU A 294 -3.49 -1.10 -15.22
N ASP A 295 -2.22 -1.45 -15.41
CA ASP A 295 -1.42 -0.92 -16.53
C ASP A 295 -1.97 -1.39 -17.88
N ASN A 296 -2.54 -2.60 -17.95
CA ASN A 296 -3.28 -3.05 -19.13
C ASN A 296 -4.55 -2.20 -19.35
N LEU A 297 -5.30 -1.86 -18.30
CA LEU A 297 -6.43 -0.92 -18.39
C LEU A 297 -5.99 0.47 -18.88
N GLN A 298 -4.86 0.98 -18.38
CA GLN A 298 -4.24 2.23 -18.81
C GLN A 298 -3.79 2.26 -20.27
N ASN A 299 -3.53 1.10 -20.88
CA ASN A 299 -3.00 0.98 -22.23
C ASN A 299 -3.99 0.32 -23.20
N SER A 300 -5.17 -0.08 -22.71
CA SER A 300 -6.22 -0.70 -23.51
C SER A 300 -7.01 0.32 -24.33
N LYS A 301 -7.73 -0.18 -25.36
CA LYS A 301 -8.72 0.57 -26.15
C LYS A 301 -9.91 1.12 -25.33
N GLN A 302 -9.89 0.99 -24.01
CA GLN A 302 -10.92 1.51 -23.09
C GLN A 302 -10.64 2.96 -22.64
N LEU A 303 -9.49 3.55 -23.00
CA LEU A 303 -9.32 4.98 -22.83
C LEU A 303 -10.22 5.73 -23.80
N GLY A 304 -11.11 6.55 -23.26
CA GLY A 304 -11.91 7.49 -24.02
C GLY A 304 -11.10 8.70 -24.48
N LYS A 305 -11.80 9.77 -24.83
CA LYS A 305 -11.16 11.01 -25.27
C LYS A 305 -10.36 11.66 -24.13
N ILE A 306 -9.33 12.43 -24.50
CA ILE A 306 -8.71 13.38 -23.57
C ILE A 306 -9.76 14.42 -23.20
N LEU A 307 -9.99 14.59 -21.90
CA LEU A 307 -10.96 15.53 -21.35
C LEU A 307 -10.29 16.87 -21.02
N LYS A 308 -9.06 16.82 -20.50
CA LYS A 308 -8.34 17.98 -20.00
C LYS A 308 -6.84 17.72 -20.05
N ILE A 309 -6.07 18.77 -20.25
CA ILE A 309 -4.65 18.81 -19.92
C ILE A 309 -4.47 19.95 -18.92
N ASP A 310 -3.84 19.66 -17.79
CA ASP A 310 -3.53 20.64 -16.76
C ASP A 310 -2.11 20.46 -16.23
N PHE A 311 -1.67 21.49 -15.50
CA PHE A 311 -0.35 21.55 -14.92
C PHE A 311 -0.50 21.70 -13.42
N TRP A 312 0.39 21.04 -12.70
CA TRP A 312 0.43 21.11 -11.25
C TRP A 312 1.88 21.06 -10.80
N SER A 313 2.21 21.92 -9.83
CA SER A 313 3.46 21.86 -9.09
C SER A 313 3.17 21.76 -7.61
N GLU A 314 4.07 21.11 -6.89
CA GLU A 314 4.07 21.04 -5.43
C GLU A 314 4.34 22.42 -4.80
N TYR A 315 5.10 23.30 -5.49
CA TYR A 315 5.46 24.64 -5.02
C TYR A 315 5.30 25.70 -6.12
N PRO A 316 4.07 26.20 -6.37
CA PRO A 316 3.79 27.14 -7.46
C PRO A 316 4.61 28.44 -7.34
N GLY A 317 5.52 28.64 -8.29
CA GLY A 317 6.36 29.86 -8.41
C GLY A 317 6.26 30.57 -9.77
N ASP A 318 6.61 31.85 -9.84
CA ASP A 318 6.52 32.68 -11.06
C ASP A 318 7.30 32.11 -12.26
N ASN A 319 8.37 31.34 -12.00
CA ASN A 319 9.14 30.68 -13.04
C ASN A 319 8.44 29.42 -13.57
N GLU A 320 7.71 28.69 -12.72
CA GLU A 320 6.92 27.54 -13.13
C GLU A 320 5.75 27.97 -14.03
N ASP A 321 5.13 29.12 -13.72
CA ASP A 321 4.14 29.75 -14.59
C ASP A 321 4.66 29.98 -16.02
N LYS A 322 5.96 30.30 -16.18
CA LYS A 322 6.60 30.44 -17.50
C LYS A 322 6.83 29.09 -18.17
N LEU A 323 7.22 28.06 -17.41
CA LEU A 323 7.34 26.69 -17.92
C LEU A 323 5.99 26.21 -18.44
N VAL A 324 4.95 26.35 -17.62
CA VAL A 324 3.57 25.98 -17.95
C VAL A 324 3.09 26.71 -19.21
N ARG A 325 3.30 28.02 -19.32
CA ARG A 325 2.93 28.78 -20.53
C ARG A 325 3.68 28.28 -21.76
N CYS A 326 5.00 28.06 -21.66
CA CYS A 326 5.80 27.56 -22.78
C CYS A 326 5.34 26.17 -23.24
N VAL A 327 4.99 25.28 -22.31
CA VAL A 327 4.48 23.94 -22.63
C VAL A 327 3.08 24.04 -23.22
N ALA A 328 2.20 24.88 -22.66
CA ALA A 328 0.85 25.09 -23.16
C ALA A 328 0.82 25.62 -24.61
N ASP A 329 1.75 26.49 -24.99
CA ASP A 329 1.89 26.99 -26.37
C ASP A 329 2.30 25.89 -27.38
N LYS A 330 2.76 24.73 -26.90
CA LYS A 330 3.24 23.59 -27.71
C LYS A 330 2.26 22.41 -27.76
N ILE A 331 1.10 22.52 -27.11
CA ILE A 331 0.01 21.50 -27.10
C ILE A 331 -1.02 21.87 -28.15
#